data_AF-A0A9X3NPL4-F1
#
_entry.id   AF-A0A9X3NPL4-F1
#
_cell.length_a   1.000
_cell.length_b   1.000
_cell.length_c   1.000
_cell.angle_alpha   90.00
_cell.angle_beta   90.00
_cell.angle_gamma   90.00
#
_symmetry.space_group_name_H-M   'P 1'
#
loop_
_entity.id
_entity.type
_entity.pdbx_description
1 polymer ?
#
loop_
_entity_poly.entity_id
_entity_poly.type
_entity_poly.pdbx_seq_one_letter_code
_entity_poly.pdbx_strand_id
1 'polypeptide(L)'
;MDRIARAGDLKVRLLEFGLEPRFAAEREAALAEASDETAEDGVVASQLIDSFLLEHELAGGGTVLDRFVAARTDLSDEDREMLLAWRDPVEGVFRVDAREDGALVTFNLVDEQVYRMHSNLGAEGTAPVGVGEFLMTRLVPVGEDWMISGEPVAFAAEDAADVYVIAEELAWEHPEQVFRNPEKLAEGWRLQAEHRDSFIELFGSDEIVVPAEELAERMEELDRHHYERTREPGSPEWDDFVGEAGSRADLHVEEWAEAETTGLIYDPEEGLGVYADFGLAEEAFADPDLVVKRRYRDVISMYVRDETVPPVPIRRLAARDTAKADRVFRTLLNKPNFSWERDGEDLLRRYKPEHYENPPLPLMLPQPGYAPPQDGAEGQEGAGRGEGGHEDGSAGGTAEDVGARG
;
A
#
# COMPACT_ATOMS: atom_id res chain seq x y z
N MET A 1 -24.39 -7.40 -27.61
CA MET A 1 -23.20 -8.23 -27.36
C MET A 1 -23.19 -8.50 -25.87
N ASP A 2 -22.78 -9.68 -25.44
CA ASP A 2 -22.49 -9.89 -24.01
C ASP A 2 -21.48 -8.83 -23.56
N ARG A 3 -21.77 -8.10 -22.48
CA ARG A 3 -20.93 -6.99 -22.00
C ARG A 3 -19.55 -7.49 -21.57
N ILE A 4 -19.47 -8.69 -21.00
CA ILE A 4 -18.20 -9.33 -20.62
C ILE A 4 -17.37 -9.65 -21.87
N ALA A 5 -17.98 -10.24 -22.90
CA ALA A 5 -17.28 -10.49 -24.16
C ALA A 5 -16.76 -9.18 -24.80
N ARG A 6 -17.56 -8.10 -24.75
CA ARG A 6 -17.12 -6.79 -25.23
C ARG A 6 -15.98 -6.21 -24.40
N ALA A 7 -16.04 -6.33 -23.08
CA ALA A 7 -14.96 -5.94 -22.19
C ALA A 7 -13.66 -6.71 -22.51
N GLY A 8 -13.75 -8.03 -22.76
CA GLY A 8 -12.63 -8.85 -23.21
C GLY A 8 -12.00 -8.32 -24.50
N ASP A 9 -12.80 -8.01 -25.52
CA ASP A 9 -12.32 -7.41 -26.78
C ASP A 9 -11.60 -6.08 -26.57
N LEU A 10 -12.12 -5.23 -25.67
CA LEU A 10 -11.51 -3.93 -25.36
C LEU A 10 -10.19 -4.10 -24.60
N LYS A 11 -10.12 -5.06 -23.66
CA LYS A 11 -8.89 -5.35 -22.90
C LYS A 11 -7.77 -5.84 -23.81
N VAL A 12 -8.07 -6.71 -24.78
CA VAL A 12 -7.08 -7.15 -25.78
C VAL A 12 -6.54 -5.96 -26.58
N ARG A 13 -7.40 -5.05 -27.03
CA ARG A 13 -6.98 -3.85 -27.78
C ARG A 13 -6.15 -2.89 -26.93
N LEU A 14 -6.47 -2.76 -25.64
CA LEU A 14 -5.71 -1.95 -24.70
C LEU A 14 -4.30 -2.56 -24.49
N LEU A 15 -4.22 -3.87 -24.29
CA LEU A 15 -2.96 -4.59 -24.18
C LEU A 15 -2.10 -4.40 -25.44
N GLU A 16 -2.66 -4.61 -26.63
CA GLU A 16 -1.95 -4.38 -27.90
C GLU A 16 -1.41 -2.95 -28.01
N PHE A 17 -2.20 -1.95 -27.60
CA PHE A 17 -1.79 -0.54 -27.59
C PHE A 17 -0.67 -0.26 -26.60
N GLY A 18 -0.75 -0.77 -25.37
CA GLY A 18 0.28 -0.60 -24.35
C GLY A 18 1.57 -1.37 -24.63
N LEU A 19 1.50 -2.42 -25.47
CA LEU A 19 2.67 -3.14 -25.94
C LEU A 19 3.45 -2.41 -27.04
N GLU A 20 2.93 -1.31 -27.60
CA GLU A 20 3.59 -0.56 -28.66
C GLU A 20 4.97 0.01 -28.24
N PRO A 21 5.93 0.16 -29.18
CA PRO A 21 7.29 0.59 -28.88
C PRO A 21 7.42 1.95 -28.15
N ARG A 22 6.43 2.83 -28.29
CA ARG A 22 6.43 4.14 -27.62
C ARG A 22 6.33 4.06 -26.10
N PHE A 23 5.84 2.95 -25.57
CA PHE A 23 5.73 2.71 -24.13
C PHE A 23 6.88 1.84 -23.59
N ALA A 24 7.78 1.35 -24.45
CA ALA A 24 8.75 0.32 -24.07
C ALA A 24 9.67 0.76 -22.92
N ALA A 25 10.20 1.98 -22.96
CA ALA A 25 11.11 2.49 -21.95
C ALA A 25 10.41 2.72 -20.60
N GLU A 26 9.21 3.31 -20.61
CA GLU A 26 8.41 3.53 -19.39
C GLU A 26 7.95 2.18 -18.80
N ARG A 27 7.54 1.23 -19.65
CA ARG A 27 7.17 -0.13 -19.21
C ARG A 27 8.35 -0.88 -18.60
N GLU A 28 9.54 -0.80 -19.20
CA GLU A 28 10.75 -1.44 -18.67
C GLU A 28 11.16 -0.84 -17.32
N ALA A 29 11.04 0.49 -17.17
CA ALA A 29 11.27 1.15 -15.89
C ALA A 29 10.26 0.72 -14.81
N ALA A 30 8.96 0.70 -15.13
CA ALA A 30 7.90 0.27 -14.21
C ALA A 30 8.08 -1.19 -13.78
N LEU A 31 8.44 -2.08 -14.71
CA LEU A 31 8.71 -3.49 -14.41
C LEU A 31 9.95 -3.66 -13.52
N ALA A 32 10.99 -2.85 -13.73
CA ALA A 32 12.22 -2.91 -12.93
C ALA A 32 12.03 -2.36 -11.52
N GLU A 33 11.17 -1.37 -11.34
CA GLU A 33 10.81 -0.80 -10.04
C GLU A 33 9.95 -1.76 -9.23
N ALA A 34 9.01 -2.46 -9.88
CA ALA A 34 8.14 -3.41 -9.21
C ALA A 34 8.76 -4.81 -9.00
N SER A 35 9.88 -5.12 -9.69
CA SER A 35 10.64 -6.34 -9.43
C SER A 35 11.63 -6.10 -8.30
N ASP A 36 11.28 -6.52 -7.08
CA ASP A 36 12.30 -6.83 -6.09
C ASP A 36 13.17 -8.01 -6.61
N GLU A 37 14.41 -8.18 -6.13
CA GLU A 37 15.46 -9.05 -6.72
C GLU A 37 15.12 -10.57 -6.89
N THR A 38 13.87 -10.99 -6.71
CA THR A 38 13.41 -12.40 -6.73
C THR A 38 12.30 -12.74 -7.74
N ALA A 39 11.85 -11.83 -8.61
CA ALA A 39 10.76 -12.12 -9.56
C ALA A 39 11.21 -12.88 -10.83
N GLU A 40 11.38 -14.21 -10.77
CA GLU A 40 11.66 -15.09 -11.94
C GLU A 40 10.44 -15.85 -12.50
N ASP A 41 9.19 -15.48 -12.18
CA ASP A 41 7.98 -16.19 -12.66
C ASP A 41 7.10 -15.39 -13.64
N GLY A 42 6.62 -16.04 -14.70
CA GLY A 42 5.80 -15.44 -15.76
C GLY A 42 4.42 -14.91 -15.33
N VAL A 43 3.90 -15.38 -14.18
CA VAL A 43 2.66 -14.89 -13.56
C VAL A 43 2.84 -13.47 -13.02
N VAL A 44 4.00 -13.19 -12.41
CA VAL A 44 4.36 -11.85 -11.91
C VAL A 44 4.43 -10.85 -13.08
N ALA A 45 5.02 -11.25 -14.22
CA ALA A 45 5.08 -10.41 -15.41
C ALA A 45 3.69 -10.03 -15.97
N SER A 46 2.70 -10.93 -15.90
CA SER A 46 1.33 -10.64 -16.36
C SER A 46 0.64 -9.59 -15.48
N GLN A 47 0.80 -9.71 -14.15
CA GLN A 47 0.24 -8.77 -13.18
C GLN A 47 0.86 -7.38 -13.30
N LEU A 48 2.20 -7.31 -13.44
CA LEU A 48 2.92 -6.06 -13.62
C LEU A 48 2.54 -5.35 -14.92
N ILE A 49 2.32 -6.10 -16.01
CA ILE A 49 1.80 -5.53 -17.25
C ILE A 49 0.39 -4.98 -17.03
N ASP A 50 -0.46 -5.69 -16.30
CA ASP A 50 -1.83 -5.24 -16.06
C ASP A 50 -1.88 -3.93 -15.26
N SER A 51 -1.11 -3.84 -14.18
CA SER A 51 -0.94 -2.61 -13.39
C SER A 51 -0.37 -1.47 -14.25
N PHE A 52 0.65 -1.74 -15.07
CA PHE A 52 1.19 -0.76 -16.02
C PHE A 52 0.13 -0.20 -16.99
N LEU A 53 -0.80 -1.03 -17.44
CA LEU A 53 -1.83 -0.60 -18.39
C LEU A 53 -2.91 0.28 -17.74
N LEU A 54 -3.27 -0.02 -16.50
CA LEU A 54 -4.44 0.57 -15.83
C LEU A 54 -4.09 1.73 -14.92
N GLU A 55 -2.99 1.63 -14.18
CA GLU A 55 -2.72 2.44 -12.98
C GLU A 55 -1.43 3.25 -13.08
N HIS A 56 -0.41 2.77 -13.80
CA HIS A 56 0.88 3.47 -13.89
C HIS A 56 0.77 4.85 -14.57
N GLU A 57 1.10 5.90 -13.81
CA GLU A 57 1.20 7.28 -14.28
C GLU A 57 2.41 7.45 -15.21
N LEU A 58 2.15 7.85 -16.45
CA LEU A 58 3.19 8.06 -17.44
C LEU A 58 3.86 9.43 -17.25
N ALA A 59 5.10 9.60 -17.67
CA ALA A 59 5.86 10.85 -17.48
C ALA A 59 5.24 12.11 -18.14
N GLY A 60 4.25 11.92 -19.02
CA GLY A 60 3.46 12.98 -19.65
C GLY A 60 2.10 13.25 -19.01
N GLY A 61 1.82 12.61 -17.86
CA GLY A 61 0.54 12.57 -17.17
C GLY A 61 -0.41 11.51 -17.73
N GLY A 62 -1.23 10.96 -16.83
CA GLY A 62 -2.26 9.97 -17.12
C GLY A 62 -1.70 8.60 -17.47
N THR A 63 -2.58 7.63 -17.61
CA THR A 63 -2.20 6.21 -17.79
C THR A 63 -2.20 5.78 -19.25
N VAL A 64 -1.76 4.54 -19.52
CA VAL A 64 -1.87 3.94 -20.87
C VAL A 64 -3.34 3.87 -21.29
N LEU A 65 -4.22 3.51 -20.36
CA LEU A 65 -5.68 3.52 -20.54
C LEU A 65 -6.19 4.90 -20.98
N ASP A 66 -5.74 5.99 -20.35
CA ASP A 66 -6.13 7.35 -20.74
C ASP A 66 -5.73 7.68 -22.17
N ARG A 67 -4.48 7.36 -22.51
CA ARG A 67 -3.95 7.58 -23.86
C ARG A 67 -4.67 6.73 -24.90
N PHE A 68 -5.06 5.51 -24.55
CA PHE A 68 -5.85 4.63 -25.41
C PHE A 68 -7.23 5.24 -25.71
N VAL A 69 -7.96 5.65 -24.66
CA VAL A 69 -9.29 6.26 -24.80
C VAL A 69 -9.24 7.59 -25.57
N ALA A 70 -8.19 8.40 -25.36
CA ALA A 70 -7.99 9.66 -26.09
C ALA A 70 -7.65 9.45 -27.57
N ALA A 71 -6.87 8.42 -27.90
CA ALA A 71 -6.44 8.14 -29.27
C ALA A 71 -7.55 7.54 -30.17
N ARG A 72 -8.59 6.94 -29.56
CA ARG A 72 -9.62 6.18 -30.29
C ARG A 72 -10.91 6.98 -30.45
N THR A 73 -11.17 7.38 -31.68
CA THR A 73 -12.41 8.09 -32.09
C THR A 73 -13.53 7.15 -32.52
N ASP A 74 -13.24 5.86 -32.65
CA ASP A 74 -14.15 4.78 -33.06
C ASP A 74 -14.80 4.05 -31.87
N LEU A 75 -14.46 4.41 -30.63
CA LEU A 75 -15.14 3.89 -29.44
C LEU A 75 -16.55 4.48 -29.34
N SER A 76 -17.52 3.64 -28.99
CA SER A 76 -18.84 4.12 -28.58
C SER A 76 -18.75 4.81 -27.21
N ASP A 77 -19.77 5.60 -26.86
CA ASP A 77 -19.83 6.24 -25.54
C ASP A 77 -19.86 5.18 -24.41
N GLU A 78 -20.55 4.05 -24.61
CA GLU A 78 -20.59 2.93 -23.65
C GLU A 78 -19.22 2.27 -23.48
N ASP A 79 -18.47 2.05 -24.57
CA ASP A 79 -17.11 1.49 -24.48
C ASP A 79 -16.15 2.45 -23.77
N ARG A 80 -16.29 3.76 -24.03
CA ARG A 80 -15.49 4.80 -23.41
C ARG A 80 -15.76 4.87 -21.91
N GLU A 81 -17.03 4.85 -21.51
CA GLU A 81 -17.43 4.82 -20.10
C GLU A 81 -16.89 3.57 -19.40
N MET A 82 -17.05 2.40 -20.00
CA MET A 82 -16.52 1.14 -19.47
C MET A 82 -15.01 1.18 -19.28
N LEU A 83 -14.25 1.61 -20.29
CA LEU A 83 -12.79 1.73 -20.20
C LEU A 83 -12.36 2.71 -19.10
N LEU A 84 -13.00 3.87 -19.01
CA LEU A 84 -12.64 4.87 -18.00
C LEU A 84 -12.96 4.41 -16.57
N ALA A 85 -13.92 3.51 -16.40
CA ALA A 85 -14.20 2.87 -15.12
C ALA A 85 -13.08 1.91 -14.68
N TRP A 86 -12.21 1.45 -15.59
CA TRP A 86 -11.09 0.56 -15.26
C TRP A 86 -9.89 1.27 -14.64
N ARG A 87 -9.97 2.59 -14.42
CA ARG A 87 -8.96 3.35 -13.65
C ARG A 87 -8.95 3.00 -12.17
N ASP A 88 -10.03 2.39 -11.70
CA ASP A 88 -10.23 2.04 -10.30
C ASP A 88 -10.45 0.52 -10.19
N PRO A 89 -9.44 -0.30 -10.52
CA PRO A 89 -9.54 -1.74 -10.42
C PRO A 89 -9.60 -2.18 -8.95
N VAL A 90 -10.11 -3.39 -8.73
CA VAL A 90 -10.05 -4.04 -7.42
C VAL A 90 -8.96 -5.08 -7.47
N GLU A 91 -7.93 -4.93 -6.65
CA GLU A 91 -6.95 -5.98 -6.40
C GLU A 91 -7.26 -6.64 -5.06
N GLY A 92 -7.20 -7.97 -5.02
CA GLY A 92 -7.61 -8.66 -3.81
C GLY A 92 -7.45 -10.16 -3.87
N VAL A 93 -7.83 -10.75 -2.75
CA VAL A 93 -7.87 -12.19 -2.51
C VAL A 93 -9.31 -12.58 -2.27
N PHE A 94 -9.88 -13.38 -3.16
CA PHE A 94 -11.30 -13.64 -3.26
C PHE A 94 -11.62 -15.08 -2.90
N ARG A 95 -12.38 -15.31 -1.82
CA ARG A 95 -12.96 -16.63 -1.52
C ARG A 95 -14.18 -16.86 -2.40
N VAL A 96 -14.29 -18.02 -3.03
CA VAL A 96 -15.44 -18.36 -3.88
C VAL A 96 -16.58 -18.90 -3.03
N ASP A 97 -17.70 -18.17 -2.97
CA ASP A 97 -18.85 -18.49 -2.13
C ASP A 97 -19.92 -19.27 -2.90
N ALA A 98 -20.14 -18.89 -4.16
CA ALA A 98 -21.12 -19.52 -5.02
C ALA A 98 -20.78 -19.38 -6.50
N ARG A 99 -21.54 -20.11 -7.31
CA ARG A 99 -21.53 -20.01 -8.78
C ARG A 99 -22.93 -19.76 -9.27
N GLU A 100 -23.12 -18.64 -9.97
CA GLU A 100 -24.43 -18.17 -10.40
C GLU A 100 -24.35 -17.65 -11.84
N ASP A 101 -25.13 -18.25 -12.75
CA ASP A 101 -25.25 -17.80 -14.14
C ASP A 101 -23.90 -17.60 -14.87
N GLY A 102 -22.94 -18.48 -14.62
CA GLY A 102 -21.60 -18.41 -15.23
C GLY A 102 -20.63 -17.42 -14.56
N ALA A 103 -21.04 -16.76 -13.47
CA ALA A 103 -20.20 -15.93 -12.62
C ALA A 103 -19.71 -16.72 -11.39
N LEU A 104 -18.59 -16.27 -10.83
CA LEU A 104 -18.24 -16.56 -9.44
C LEU A 104 -18.81 -15.45 -8.55
N VAL A 105 -19.53 -15.83 -7.50
CA VAL A 105 -19.87 -14.91 -6.40
C VAL A 105 -18.80 -15.12 -5.34
N THR A 106 -18.05 -14.06 -5.05
CA THR A 106 -16.87 -14.15 -4.21
C THR A 106 -16.86 -13.10 -3.11
N PHE A 107 -16.26 -13.43 -1.98
CA PHE A 107 -15.99 -12.51 -0.90
C PHE A 107 -14.51 -12.09 -0.94
N ASN A 108 -14.23 -10.79 -1.10
CA ASN A 108 -12.86 -10.27 -1.07
C ASN A 108 -12.40 -10.14 0.38
N LEU A 109 -11.26 -10.73 0.72
CA LEU A 109 -10.70 -10.70 2.06
C LEU A 109 -10.09 -9.34 2.41
N VAL A 110 -9.79 -8.48 1.42
CA VAL A 110 -9.17 -7.17 1.69
C VAL A 110 -10.23 -6.14 2.11
N ASP A 111 -11.22 -5.90 1.25
CA ASP A 111 -12.27 -4.91 1.50
C ASP A 111 -13.54 -5.50 2.17
N GLU A 112 -13.65 -6.83 2.26
CA GLU A 112 -14.82 -7.54 2.78
C GLU A 112 -16.12 -7.32 2.01
N GLN A 113 -16.01 -7.04 0.72
CA GLN A 113 -17.15 -6.88 -0.18
C GLN A 113 -17.39 -8.14 -1.01
N VAL A 114 -18.63 -8.27 -1.48
CA VAL A 114 -19.04 -9.35 -2.38
C VAL A 114 -18.96 -8.88 -3.83
N TYR A 115 -18.28 -9.68 -4.64
CA TYR A 115 -18.06 -9.43 -6.06
C TYR A 115 -18.68 -10.54 -6.90
N ARG A 116 -19.35 -10.15 -7.99
CA ARG A 116 -19.82 -11.07 -9.03
C ARG A 116 -18.88 -10.98 -10.23
N MET A 117 -17.91 -11.88 -10.29
CA MET A 117 -16.82 -11.83 -11.28
C MET A 117 -16.99 -12.85 -12.41
N HIS A 118 -16.52 -12.46 -13.60
CA HIS A 118 -16.54 -13.25 -14.82
C HIS A 118 -15.15 -13.33 -15.45
N SER A 119 -14.87 -14.45 -16.13
CA SER A 119 -13.75 -14.54 -17.05
C SER A 119 -14.17 -14.07 -18.45
N ASN A 120 -13.29 -13.33 -19.12
CA ASN A 120 -13.43 -13.01 -20.54
C ASN A 120 -13.36 -14.25 -21.46
N LEU A 121 -12.88 -15.39 -20.95
CA LEU A 121 -12.95 -16.70 -21.62
C LEU A 121 -14.29 -17.42 -21.40
N GLY A 122 -15.24 -16.77 -20.72
CA GLY A 122 -16.52 -17.36 -20.35
C GLY A 122 -16.41 -18.36 -19.20
N ALA A 123 -17.40 -19.24 -19.08
CA ALA A 123 -17.49 -20.20 -17.95
C ALA A 123 -16.28 -21.14 -17.85
N GLU A 124 -15.63 -21.47 -18.98
CA GLU A 124 -14.42 -22.32 -18.99
C GLU A 124 -13.25 -21.67 -18.26
N GLY A 125 -13.10 -20.34 -18.34
CA GLY A 125 -12.01 -19.61 -17.71
C GLY A 125 -12.09 -19.58 -16.19
N THR A 126 -13.28 -19.80 -15.60
CA THR A 126 -13.43 -19.94 -14.15
C THR A 126 -13.64 -21.38 -13.71
N ALA A 127 -13.95 -22.32 -14.62
CA ALA A 127 -14.30 -23.71 -14.30
C ALA A 127 -13.31 -24.46 -13.38
N PRO A 128 -11.98 -24.21 -13.42
CA PRO A 128 -11.04 -24.90 -12.53
C PRO A 128 -11.23 -24.62 -11.03
N VAL A 129 -11.85 -23.49 -10.65
CA VAL A 129 -11.87 -23.01 -9.26
C VAL A 129 -13.11 -23.48 -8.50
N GLY A 130 -12.95 -24.25 -7.42
CA GLY A 130 -14.04 -24.74 -6.58
C GLY A 130 -14.72 -23.65 -5.74
N VAL A 131 -15.92 -23.96 -5.22
CA VAL A 131 -16.50 -23.20 -4.09
C VAL A 131 -15.67 -23.53 -2.84
N GLY A 132 -15.30 -22.50 -2.07
CA GLY A 132 -14.41 -22.60 -0.91
C GLY A 132 -12.93 -22.41 -1.24
N GLU A 133 -12.55 -22.43 -2.52
CA GLU A 133 -11.21 -22.08 -2.99
C GLU A 133 -11.05 -20.56 -3.10
N PHE A 134 -9.80 -20.12 -3.29
CA PHE A 134 -9.46 -18.70 -3.32
C PHE A 134 -8.81 -18.31 -4.65
N LEU A 135 -8.96 -17.04 -5.01
CA LEU A 135 -8.36 -16.42 -6.17
C LEU A 135 -7.68 -15.13 -5.77
N MET A 136 -6.39 -14.98 -6.04
CA MET A 136 -5.73 -13.66 -6.03
C MET A 136 -5.71 -13.13 -7.45
N THR A 137 -6.34 -11.97 -7.67
CA THR A 137 -6.46 -11.40 -9.01
C THR A 137 -6.84 -9.92 -8.96
N ARG A 138 -6.82 -9.27 -10.13
CA ARG A 138 -7.35 -7.93 -10.33
C ARG A 138 -8.69 -8.02 -11.05
N LEU A 139 -9.65 -7.19 -10.66
CA LEU A 139 -10.96 -7.08 -11.29
C LEU A 139 -11.13 -5.69 -11.88
N VAL A 140 -11.78 -5.62 -13.03
CA VAL A 140 -12.23 -4.36 -13.64
C VAL A 140 -13.75 -4.34 -13.77
N PRO A 141 -14.41 -3.18 -13.55
CA PRO A 141 -15.85 -3.09 -13.55
C PRO A 141 -16.43 -3.22 -14.98
N VAL A 142 -17.56 -3.94 -15.10
CA VAL A 142 -18.34 -4.10 -16.33
C VAL A 142 -19.83 -3.99 -16.01
N GLY A 143 -20.31 -2.75 -15.83
CA GLY A 143 -21.67 -2.50 -15.38
C GLY A 143 -21.81 -2.81 -13.89
N GLU A 144 -22.72 -3.73 -13.54
CA GLU A 144 -22.91 -4.20 -12.15
C GLU A 144 -22.04 -5.43 -11.82
N ASP A 145 -21.43 -6.04 -12.84
CA ASP A 145 -20.57 -7.21 -12.75
C ASP A 145 -19.09 -6.81 -12.88
N TRP A 146 -18.20 -7.75 -12.57
CA TRP A 146 -16.76 -7.58 -12.62
C TRP A 146 -16.12 -8.57 -13.60
N MET A 147 -15.04 -8.15 -14.25
CA MET A 147 -14.26 -9.01 -15.13
C MET A 147 -12.86 -9.21 -14.58
N ILE A 148 -12.39 -10.46 -14.56
CA ILE A 148 -11.00 -10.81 -14.21
C ILE A 148 -10.04 -10.13 -15.21
N SER A 149 -9.05 -9.43 -14.67
CA SER A 149 -8.00 -8.70 -15.40
C SER A 149 -6.63 -9.24 -14.97
N GLY A 150 -5.82 -9.65 -15.94
CA GLY A 150 -4.58 -10.38 -15.69
C GLY A 150 -4.79 -11.87 -15.47
N GLU A 151 -3.73 -12.57 -15.08
CA GLU A 151 -3.74 -14.00 -14.80
C GLU A 151 -4.04 -14.24 -13.30
N PRO A 152 -5.15 -14.91 -12.96
CA PRO A 152 -5.47 -15.19 -11.56
C PRO A 152 -4.58 -16.30 -11.00
N VAL A 153 -4.20 -16.16 -9.73
CA VAL A 153 -3.56 -17.22 -8.95
C VAL A 153 -4.63 -17.90 -8.10
N ALA A 154 -4.76 -19.22 -8.23
CA ALA A 154 -5.74 -20.00 -7.48
C ALA A 154 -5.08 -20.72 -6.30
N PHE A 155 -5.76 -20.75 -5.16
CA PHE A 155 -5.32 -21.46 -3.95
C PHE A 155 -6.39 -22.46 -3.52
N ALA A 156 -5.95 -23.60 -3.00
CA ALA A 156 -6.88 -24.62 -2.52
C ALA A 156 -7.52 -24.17 -1.20
N ALA A 157 -8.65 -24.78 -0.84
CA ALA A 157 -9.34 -24.45 0.40
C ALA A 157 -8.49 -24.79 1.65
N GLU A 158 -7.59 -25.78 1.51
CA GLU A 158 -6.67 -26.21 2.54
C GLU A 158 -5.58 -25.17 2.85
N ASP A 159 -5.29 -24.28 1.91
CA ASP A 159 -4.25 -23.23 2.04
C ASP A 159 -4.79 -21.95 2.69
N ALA A 160 -6.01 -21.99 3.26
CA ALA A 160 -6.70 -20.80 3.78
C ALA A 160 -5.88 -19.99 4.79
N ALA A 161 -5.06 -20.64 5.62
CA ALA A 161 -4.20 -19.95 6.60
C ALA A 161 -3.20 -19.01 5.92
N ASP A 162 -2.45 -19.53 4.95
CA ASP A 162 -1.47 -18.75 4.18
C ASP A 162 -2.18 -17.64 3.37
N VAL A 163 -3.36 -17.94 2.83
CA VAL A 163 -4.16 -16.98 2.06
C VAL A 163 -4.62 -15.81 2.91
N TYR A 164 -4.96 -16.02 4.20
CA TYR A 164 -5.32 -14.91 5.09
C TYR A 164 -4.11 -14.01 5.40
N VAL A 165 -2.91 -14.59 5.56
CA VAL A 165 -1.67 -13.81 5.72
C VAL A 165 -1.42 -12.94 4.48
N ILE A 166 -1.56 -13.50 3.27
CA ILE A 166 -1.45 -12.74 2.02
C ILE A 166 -2.47 -11.59 1.97
N ALA A 167 -3.72 -11.83 2.38
CA ALA A 167 -4.75 -10.80 2.40
C ALA A 167 -4.45 -9.68 3.41
N GLU A 168 -3.88 -10.01 4.57
CA GLU A 168 -3.43 -9.03 5.58
C GLU A 168 -2.25 -8.20 5.09
N GLU A 169 -1.25 -8.83 4.45
CA GLU A 169 -0.13 -8.15 3.81
C GLU A 169 -0.64 -7.17 2.74
N LEU A 170 -1.54 -7.62 1.86
CA LEU A 170 -2.11 -6.76 0.82
C LEU A 170 -2.91 -5.60 1.42
N ALA A 171 -3.67 -5.82 2.49
CA ALA A 171 -4.40 -4.77 3.19
C ALA A 171 -3.47 -3.72 3.82
N TRP A 172 -2.29 -4.15 4.29
CA TRP A 172 -1.27 -3.28 4.88
C TRP A 172 -0.53 -2.45 3.81
N GLU A 173 -0.16 -3.08 2.69
CA GLU A 173 0.54 -2.42 1.59
C GLU A 173 -0.37 -1.50 0.77
N HIS A 174 -1.65 -1.87 0.63
CA HIS A 174 -2.65 -1.19 -0.19
C HIS A 174 -3.91 -0.82 0.61
N PRO A 175 -3.81 0.08 1.61
CA PRO A 175 -4.92 0.48 2.47
C PRO A 175 -6.11 1.08 1.68
N GLU A 176 -5.84 1.70 0.52
CA GLU A 176 -6.87 2.21 -0.39
C GLU A 176 -7.83 1.11 -0.87
N GLN A 177 -7.36 -0.14 -0.99
CA GLN A 177 -8.21 -1.28 -1.35
C GLN A 177 -9.18 -1.61 -0.21
N VAL A 178 -8.71 -1.59 1.05
CA VAL A 178 -9.55 -1.83 2.23
C VAL A 178 -10.69 -0.80 2.32
N PHE A 179 -10.36 0.46 2.09
CA PHE A 179 -11.29 1.59 2.25
C PHE A 179 -12.27 1.80 1.10
N ARG A 180 -12.21 0.96 0.06
CA ARG A 180 -13.30 0.84 -0.93
C ARG A 180 -14.61 0.47 -0.27
N ASN A 181 -14.55 -0.29 0.83
CA ASN A 181 -15.71 -0.55 1.67
C ASN A 181 -16.00 0.69 2.55
N PRO A 182 -17.14 1.38 2.33
CA PRO A 182 -17.47 2.59 3.08
C PRO A 182 -17.67 2.35 4.58
N GLU A 183 -18.04 1.13 4.98
CA GLU A 183 -18.16 0.76 6.39
C GLU A 183 -16.77 0.65 7.04
N LYS A 184 -15.81 0.02 6.35
CA LYS A 184 -14.42 -0.01 6.79
C LYS A 184 -13.77 1.37 6.81
N LEU A 185 -14.05 2.22 5.82
CA LEU A 185 -13.56 3.61 5.83
C LEU A 185 -14.09 4.39 7.04
N ALA A 186 -15.40 4.28 7.33
CA ALA A 186 -15.98 4.91 8.51
C ALA A 186 -15.38 4.37 9.81
N GLU A 187 -15.12 3.07 9.88
CA GLU A 187 -14.49 2.44 11.03
C GLU A 187 -13.03 2.85 11.19
N GLY A 188 -12.25 2.94 10.11
CA GLY A 188 -10.87 3.42 10.14
C GLY A 188 -10.77 4.84 10.70
N TRP A 189 -11.69 5.74 10.30
CA TRP A 189 -11.77 7.08 10.89
C TRP A 189 -12.14 7.05 12.37
N ARG A 190 -13.03 6.16 12.78
CA ARG A 190 -13.40 5.99 14.19
C ARG A 190 -12.21 5.51 15.02
N LEU A 191 -11.48 4.51 14.54
CA LEU A 191 -10.28 3.97 15.18
C LEU A 191 -9.17 5.02 15.25
N GLN A 192 -8.96 5.80 14.19
CA GLN A 192 -8.00 6.91 14.19
C GLN A 192 -8.36 7.99 15.21
N ALA A 193 -9.64 8.38 15.30
CA ALA A 193 -10.09 9.33 16.32
C ALA A 193 -9.89 8.76 17.74
N GLU A 194 -10.15 7.47 17.94
CA GLU A 194 -9.95 6.79 19.22
C GLU A 194 -8.47 6.72 19.62
N HIS A 195 -7.57 6.45 18.67
CA HIS A 195 -6.13 6.45 18.90
C HIS A 195 -5.58 7.86 19.14
N ARG A 196 -6.12 8.88 18.44
CA ARG A 196 -5.84 10.30 18.72
C ARG A 196 -6.23 10.69 20.15
N ASP A 197 -7.39 10.24 20.61
CA ASP A 197 -7.84 10.51 21.98
C ASP A 197 -6.90 9.87 23.01
N SER A 198 -6.42 8.64 22.76
CA SER A 198 -5.39 7.98 23.58
C SER A 198 -4.09 8.80 23.61
N PHE A 199 -3.63 9.30 22.47
CA PHE A 199 -2.44 10.16 22.40
C PHE A 199 -2.58 11.43 23.24
N ILE A 200 -3.71 12.12 23.12
CA ILE A 200 -3.96 13.38 23.85
C ILE A 200 -4.14 13.13 25.35
N GLU A 201 -4.80 12.02 25.73
CA GLU A 201 -4.97 11.65 27.12
C GLU A 201 -3.62 11.35 27.80
N LEU A 202 -2.74 10.62 27.11
CA LEU A 202 -1.41 10.26 27.60
C LEU A 202 -0.46 11.46 27.68
N PHE A 203 -0.35 12.24 26.60
CA PHE A 203 0.65 13.29 26.46
C PHE A 203 0.15 14.70 26.76
N GLY A 204 -1.17 14.88 26.91
CA GLY A 204 -1.82 16.16 27.23
C GLY A 204 -1.93 17.14 26.05
N SER A 205 -1.54 16.73 24.84
CA SER A 205 -1.51 17.53 23.61
C SER A 205 -1.63 16.60 22.39
N ASP A 206 -2.02 17.14 21.24
CA ASP A 206 -1.97 16.41 19.95
C ASP A 206 -0.61 16.56 19.26
N GLU A 207 0.39 17.09 19.97
CA GLU A 207 1.74 17.34 19.51
C GLU A 207 2.72 17.29 20.70
N ILE A 208 3.81 16.53 20.56
CA ILE A 208 4.95 16.53 21.48
C ILE A 208 6.27 16.55 20.73
N VAL A 209 7.33 17.00 21.40
CA VAL A 209 8.71 16.93 20.92
C VAL A 209 9.56 16.25 21.98
N VAL A 210 10.28 15.21 21.57
CA VAL A 210 11.13 14.40 22.46
C VAL A 210 12.54 14.25 21.87
N PRO A 211 13.56 13.94 22.68
CA PRO A 211 14.83 13.45 22.15
C PRO A 211 14.61 12.22 21.27
N ALA A 212 15.36 12.11 20.17
CA ALA A 212 15.16 11.01 19.22
C ALA A 212 15.34 9.62 19.86
N GLU A 213 16.22 9.51 20.85
CA GLU A 213 16.45 8.29 21.62
C GLU A 213 15.25 7.85 22.49
N GLU A 214 14.32 8.76 22.80
CA GLU A 214 13.12 8.46 23.57
C GLU A 214 11.94 8.01 22.68
N LEU A 215 12.05 8.11 21.34
CA LEU A 215 10.92 7.85 20.43
C LEU A 215 10.30 6.47 20.63
N ALA A 216 11.13 5.42 20.70
CA ALA A 216 10.66 4.04 20.86
C ALA A 216 9.87 3.87 22.16
N GLU A 217 10.38 4.43 23.26
CA GLU A 217 9.72 4.42 24.57
C GLU A 217 8.37 5.14 24.50
N ARG A 218 8.29 6.30 23.83
CA ARG A 218 7.03 7.04 23.69
C ARG A 218 5.99 6.31 22.83
N MET A 219 6.41 5.65 21.76
CA MET A 219 5.52 4.84 20.94
C MET A 219 5.00 3.64 21.73
N GLU A 220 5.86 2.95 22.49
CA GLU A 220 5.44 1.84 23.35
C GLU A 220 4.49 2.31 24.48
N GLU A 221 4.75 3.47 25.09
CA GLU A 221 3.84 4.10 26.06
C GLU A 221 2.45 4.35 25.44
N LEU A 222 2.41 4.85 24.21
CA LEU A 222 1.18 5.11 23.46
C LEU A 222 0.43 3.81 23.14
N ASP A 223 1.11 2.83 22.55
CA ASP A 223 0.50 1.56 22.16
C ASP A 223 -0.07 0.83 23.38
N ARG A 224 0.69 0.80 24.49
CA ARG A 224 0.24 0.24 25.77
C ARG A 224 -0.99 0.97 26.28
N HIS A 225 -0.94 2.31 26.34
CA HIS A 225 -2.05 3.11 26.83
C HIS A 225 -3.32 2.92 25.98
N HIS A 226 -3.18 2.88 24.66
CA HIS A 226 -4.28 2.62 23.75
C HIS A 226 -4.86 1.23 23.97
N TYR A 227 -4.02 0.19 24.01
CA TYR A 227 -4.44 -1.19 24.27
C TYR A 227 -5.18 -1.32 25.59
N GLU A 228 -4.64 -0.79 26.68
CA GLU A 228 -5.28 -0.86 28.00
C GLU A 228 -6.64 -0.16 28.04
N ARG A 229 -6.80 0.89 27.22
CA ARG A 229 -8.05 1.65 27.10
C ARG A 229 -9.11 0.92 26.27
N THR A 230 -8.70 0.15 25.26
CA THR A 230 -9.62 -0.44 24.26
C THR A 230 -9.80 -1.95 24.39
N ARG A 231 -8.92 -2.64 25.11
CA ARG A 231 -8.98 -4.11 25.24
C ARG A 231 -10.31 -4.59 25.82
N GLU A 232 -10.80 -5.70 25.31
CA GLU A 232 -12.02 -6.31 25.81
C GLU A 232 -11.80 -7.02 27.15
N PRO A 233 -12.83 -7.14 28.00
CA PRO A 233 -12.73 -7.94 29.22
C PRO A 233 -12.36 -9.40 28.91
N GLY A 234 -11.20 -9.83 29.40
CA GLY A 234 -10.68 -11.19 29.18
C GLY A 234 -9.62 -11.29 28.08
N SER A 235 -9.32 -10.19 27.38
CA SER A 235 -8.10 -10.09 26.56
C SER A 235 -6.84 -10.25 27.45
N PRO A 236 -5.70 -10.70 26.87
CA PRO A 236 -4.42 -10.79 27.58
C PRO A 236 -4.02 -9.47 28.27
N GLU A 237 -3.07 -9.56 29.20
CA GLU A 237 -2.38 -8.35 29.65
C GLU A 237 -1.37 -7.91 28.58
N TRP A 238 -0.96 -6.64 28.61
CA TRP A 238 -0.07 -6.05 27.60
C TRP A 238 1.18 -6.87 27.32
N ASP A 239 1.87 -7.32 28.38
CA ASP A 239 3.12 -8.07 28.24
C ASP A 239 2.93 -9.43 27.53
N ASP A 240 1.77 -10.06 27.74
CA ASP A 240 1.41 -11.31 27.06
C ASP A 240 1.03 -11.04 25.60
N PHE A 241 0.26 -9.98 25.34
CA PHE A 241 -0.14 -9.55 24.00
C PHE A 241 1.06 -9.21 23.11
N VAL A 242 2.01 -8.42 23.60
CA VAL A 242 3.21 -8.05 22.85
C VAL A 242 4.15 -9.25 22.67
N GLY A 243 4.24 -10.14 23.67
CA GLY A 243 5.05 -11.35 23.57
C GLY A 243 4.62 -12.29 22.44
N GLU A 244 3.33 -12.29 22.10
CA GLU A 244 2.76 -13.06 20.99
C GLU A 244 2.81 -12.30 19.65
N ALA A 245 2.53 -10.99 19.65
CA ALA A 245 2.43 -10.18 18.43
C ALA A 245 3.77 -9.60 17.92
N GLY A 246 4.80 -9.55 18.78
CA GLY A 246 6.03 -8.78 18.54
C GLY A 246 5.83 -7.28 18.79
N SER A 247 6.86 -6.58 19.28
CA SER A 247 6.81 -5.13 19.49
C SER A 247 6.89 -4.39 18.15
N ARG A 248 5.88 -3.59 17.82
CA ARG A 248 5.92 -2.68 16.64
C ARG A 248 6.91 -1.52 16.83
N ALA A 249 7.30 -1.22 18.07
CA ALA A 249 8.18 -0.10 18.40
C ALA A 249 9.62 -0.29 17.88
N ASP A 250 10.06 -1.53 17.64
CA ASP A 250 11.41 -1.82 17.14
C ASP A 250 11.59 -1.47 15.65
N LEU A 251 10.50 -1.31 14.89
CA LEU A 251 10.53 -1.23 13.42
C LEU A 251 11.03 0.11 12.85
N HIS A 252 11.31 1.12 13.69
CA HIS A 252 11.60 2.48 13.20
C HIS A 252 12.79 3.18 13.86
N VAL A 253 13.46 2.61 14.85
CA VAL A 253 14.49 3.33 15.64
C VAL A 253 15.71 3.74 14.80
N GLU A 254 16.08 2.92 13.82
CA GLU A 254 17.26 3.15 12.97
C GLU A 254 17.08 4.32 12.00
N GLU A 255 15.85 4.57 11.54
CA GLU A 255 15.50 5.63 10.58
C GLU A 255 15.68 7.04 11.17
N TRP A 256 15.61 7.16 12.50
CA TRP A 256 15.65 8.43 13.21
C TRP A 256 16.94 8.67 13.99
N ALA A 257 17.93 7.77 13.86
CA ALA A 257 19.17 7.79 14.65
C ALA A 257 20.04 9.04 14.43
N GLU A 258 19.88 9.74 13.31
CA GLU A 258 20.61 10.98 12.99
C GLU A 258 19.94 12.25 13.53
N ALA A 259 18.67 12.18 13.93
CA ALA A 259 17.92 13.32 14.43
C ALA A 259 18.29 13.64 15.89
N GLU A 260 18.30 14.92 16.26
CA GLU A 260 18.48 15.31 17.67
C GLU A 260 17.16 15.26 18.44
N THR A 261 16.05 15.56 17.77
CA THR A 261 14.70 15.51 18.34
C THR A 261 13.73 14.94 17.34
N THR A 262 12.63 14.36 17.83
CA THR A 262 11.51 13.92 16.99
C THR A 262 10.24 14.62 17.46
N GLY A 263 9.49 15.16 16.50
CA GLY A 263 8.14 15.65 16.72
C GLY A 263 7.14 14.54 16.45
N LEU A 264 6.23 14.28 17.37
CA LEU A 264 5.07 13.44 17.16
C LEU A 264 3.86 14.36 17.04
N ILE A 265 3.21 14.39 15.89
CA ILE A 265 2.00 15.20 15.64
C ILE A 265 0.86 14.25 15.28
N TYR A 266 -0.23 14.33 16.04
CA TYR A 266 -1.45 13.59 15.76
C TYR A 266 -2.48 14.49 15.08
N ASP A 267 -2.50 14.45 13.74
CA ASP A 267 -3.48 15.16 12.93
C ASP A 267 -4.75 14.33 12.74
N PRO A 268 -5.95 14.94 12.80
CA PRO A 268 -7.20 14.19 12.61
C PRO A 268 -7.34 13.58 11.21
N GLU A 269 -6.78 14.19 10.17
CA GLU A 269 -6.88 13.71 8.78
C GLU A 269 -5.70 12.81 8.43
N GLU A 270 -4.49 13.21 8.81
CA GLU A 270 -3.24 12.54 8.40
C GLU A 270 -2.72 11.51 9.42
N GLY A 271 -3.41 11.36 10.57
CA GLY A 271 -3.02 10.43 11.62
C GLY A 271 -1.77 10.85 12.41
N LEU A 272 -1.10 9.87 13.02
CA LEU A 272 0.13 10.10 13.78
C LEU A 272 1.33 10.16 12.83
N GLY A 273 1.98 11.31 12.76
CA GLY A 273 3.25 11.48 12.04
C GLY A 273 4.44 11.65 12.99
N VAL A 274 5.58 11.10 12.58
CA VAL A 274 6.88 11.28 13.25
C VAL A 274 7.79 12.12 12.37
N TYR A 275 8.43 13.14 12.95
CA TYR A 275 9.10 14.18 12.19
C TYR A 275 10.49 14.48 12.76
N ALA A 276 11.53 14.18 11.95
CA ALA A 276 12.93 14.39 12.33
C ALA A 276 13.27 15.87 12.56
N ASP A 277 14.02 16.15 13.62
CA ASP A 277 14.50 17.49 13.96
C ASP A 277 13.39 18.55 14.08
N PHE A 278 12.17 18.13 14.44
CA PHE A 278 11.05 19.05 14.56
C PHE A 278 11.30 20.16 15.59
N GLY A 279 12.03 19.87 16.67
CA GLY A 279 12.44 20.90 17.64
C GLY A 279 13.27 22.04 17.01
N LEU A 280 14.11 21.74 16.02
CA LEU A 280 14.83 22.79 15.29
C LEU A 280 13.90 23.62 14.40
N ALA A 281 12.89 22.98 13.82
CA ALA A 281 11.87 23.71 13.07
C ALA A 281 11.08 24.64 14.00
N GLU A 282 10.69 24.18 15.20
CA GLU A 282 10.04 25.02 16.21
C GLU A 282 10.88 26.23 16.60
N GLU A 283 12.17 26.03 16.87
CA GLU A 283 13.11 27.11 17.17
C GLU A 283 13.19 28.13 16.03
N ALA A 284 13.27 27.68 14.78
CA ALA A 284 13.34 28.57 13.62
C ALA A 284 12.07 29.38 13.41
N PHE A 285 10.89 28.82 13.71
CA PHE A 285 9.63 29.56 13.65
C PHE A 285 9.45 30.47 14.87
N ALA A 286 10.02 30.12 16.03
CA ALA A 286 10.02 30.97 17.22
C ALA A 286 10.97 32.18 17.08
N ASP A 287 12.14 31.98 16.47
CA ASP A 287 13.13 33.00 16.12
C ASP A 287 13.53 32.91 14.62
N PRO A 288 12.81 33.64 13.73
CA PRO A 288 13.05 33.60 12.29
C PRO A 288 14.46 34.01 11.85
N ASP A 289 15.24 34.68 12.70
CA ASP A 289 16.61 35.06 12.37
C ASP A 289 17.56 33.84 12.35
N LEU A 290 17.16 32.70 12.91
CA LEU A 290 17.91 31.44 12.88
C LEU A 290 17.99 30.81 11.48
N VAL A 291 17.01 31.08 10.61
CA VAL A 291 16.90 30.52 9.24
C VAL A 291 18.10 30.90 8.34
N VAL A 292 18.85 31.95 8.69
CA VAL A 292 20.08 32.30 7.96
C VAL A 292 21.18 31.25 8.15
N LYS A 293 21.17 30.52 9.27
CA LYS A 293 22.13 29.46 9.58
C LYS A 293 21.73 28.19 8.81
N ARG A 294 22.74 27.52 8.25
CA ARG A 294 22.55 26.35 7.38
C ARG A 294 21.70 25.25 8.03
N ARG A 295 22.00 24.87 9.28
CA ARG A 295 21.29 23.80 10.02
C ARG A 295 19.77 24.00 10.02
N TYR A 296 19.28 25.18 10.43
CA TYR A 296 17.85 25.48 10.44
C TYR A 296 17.27 25.58 9.03
N ARG A 297 18.01 26.18 8.08
CA ARG A 297 17.57 26.28 6.70
C ARG A 297 17.35 24.91 6.06
N ASP A 298 18.27 23.98 6.29
CA ASP A 298 18.24 22.64 5.70
C ASP A 298 17.01 21.88 6.23
N VAL A 299 16.74 21.93 7.54
CA VAL A 299 15.53 21.32 8.16
C VAL A 299 14.24 21.91 7.59
N ILE A 300 14.07 23.23 7.57
CA ILE A 300 12.84 23.84 7.00
C ILE A 300 12.73 23.53 5.49
N SER A 301 13.85 23.47 4.78
CA SER A 301 13.83 23.11 3.35
C SER A 301 13.40 21.67 3.12
N MET A 302 13.84 20.73 3.97
CA MET A 302 13.40 19.33 3.95
C MET A 302 11.88 19.27 4.14
N TYR A 303 11.34 19.85 5.22
CA TYR A 303 9.90 19.83 5.46
C TYR A 303 9.05 20.42 4.32
N VAL A 304 9.59 21.39 3.59
CA VAL A 304 8.86 22.02 2.46
C VAL A 304 9.01 21.22 1.17
N ARG A 305 10.17 20.62 0.89
CA ARG A 305 10.52 20.07 -0.43
C ARG A 305 10.52 18.55 -0.51
N ASP A 306 10.65 17.88 0.61
CA ASP A 306 10.52 16.43 0.65
C ASP A 306 9.06 16.07 0.37
N GLU A 307 8.81 15.38 -0.74
CA GLU A 307 7.47 15.03 -1.20
C GLU A 307 6.81 13.99 -0.29
N THR A 308 7.60 13.19 0.45
CA THR A 308 7.12 12.16 1.38
C THR A 308 6.54 12.75 2.67
N VAL A 309 6.99 13.94 3.07
CA VAL A 309 6.54 14.58 4.31
C VAL A 309 5.22 15.33 4.06
N PRO A 310 4.14 15.08 4.80
CA PRO A 310 2.88 15.79 4.60
C PRO A 310 2.99 17.28 4.92
N PRO A 311 2.05 18.14 4.46
CA PRO A 311 2.09 19.57 4.74
C PRO A 311 1.85 19.96 6.21
N VAL A 312 1.35 19.02 7.04
CA VAL A 312 0.92 19.25 8.43
C VAL A 312 1.95 19.95 9.31
N PRO A 313 3.23 19.52 9.39
CA PRO A 313 4.21 20.14 10.28
C PRO A 313 4.41 21.62 9.99
N ILE A 314 4.50 21.98 8.70
CA ILE A 314 4.68 23.36 8.27
C ILE A 314 3.42 24.19 8.54
N ARG A 315 2.23 23.65 8.27
CA ARG A 315 0.95 24.33 8.59
C ARG A 315 0.85 24.63 10.08
N ARG A 316 1.13 23.64 10.93
CA ARG A 316 1.12 23.76 12.40
C ARG A 316 2.09 24.84 12.87
N LEU A 317 3.35 24.76 12.46
CA LEU A 317 4.38 25.75 12.81
C LEU A 317 3.99 27.18 12.39
N ALA A 318 3.46 27.33 11.18
CA ALA A 318 3.09 28.64 10.65
C ALA A 318 1.81 29.22 11.30
N ALA A 319 0.89 28.36 11.75
CA ALA A 319 -0.34 28.77 12.43
C ALA A 319 -0.08 29.36 13.83
N ARG A 320 1.03 29.00 14.48
CA ARG A 320 1.40 29.51 15.81
C ARG A 320 1.66 31.03 15.82
N ASP A 321 2.35 31.52 14.79
CA ASP A 321 2.60 32.96 14.57
C ASP A 321 2.88 33.23 13.08
N THR A 322 1.83 33.65 12.38
CA THR A 322 1.89 33.90 10.93
C THR A 322 2.87 35.02 10.57
N ALA A 323 3.07 36.02 11.44
CA ALA A 323 4.02 37.10 11.18
C ALA A 323 5.48 36.62 11.26
N LYS A 324 5.76 35.64 12.13
CA LYS A 324 7.06 34.96 12.15
C LYS A 324 7.22 34.00 10.98
N ALA A 325 6.18 33.24 10.63
CA ALA A 325 6.18 32.37 9.45
C ALA A 325 6.52 33.17 8.17
N ASP A 326 5.90 34.34 8.00
CA ASP A 326 6.22 35.30 6.93
C ASP A 326 7.73 35.60 6.87
N ARG A 327 8.36 35.88 8.01
CA ARG A 327 9.81 36.18 8.07
C ARG A 327 10.66 34.96 7.72
N VAL A 328 10.30 33.77 8.21
CA VAL A 328 10.97 32.49 7.88
C VAL A 328 10.97 32.30 6.37
N PHE A 329 9.79 32.35 5.74
CA PHE A 329 9.65 32.07 4.31
C PHE A 329 10.18 33.18 3.40
N ARG A 330 10.07 34.46 3.78
CA ARG A 330 10.73 35.56 3.05
C ARG A 330 12.24 35.34 2.95
N THR A 331 12.84 34.90 4.05
CA THR A 331 14.28 34.62 4.15
C THR A 331 14.64 33.35 3.38
N LEU A 332 13.92 32.25 3.61
CA LEU A 332 14.15 30.96 2.99
C LEU A 332 14.02 31.00 1.46
N LEU A 333 12.97 31.65 0.96
CA LEU A 333 12.64 31.69 -0.46
C LEU A 333 13.27 32.88 -1.19
N ASN A 334 13.95 33.79 -0.46
CA ASN A 334 14.43 35.07 -0.96
C ASN A 334 13.31 35.88 -1.68
N LYS A 335 12.12 35.91 -1.08
CA LYS A 335 10.93 36.58 -1.62
C LYS A 335 10.41 37.60 -0.60
N PRO A 336 10.80 38.89 -0.67
CA PRO A 336 10.50 39.88 0.37
C PRO A 336 8.99 40.15 0.56
N ASN A 337 8.19 39.91 -0.47
CA ASN A 337 6.75 40.12 -0.44
C ASN A 337 5.95 38.86 -0.06
N PHE A 338 6.62 37.73 0.25
CA PHE A 338 5.93 36.50 0.63
C PHE A 338 5.04 36.73 1.85
N SER A 339 3.85 36.12 1.83
CA SER A 339 2.94 36.08 2.97
C SER A 339 2.37 34.67 3.09
N TRP A 340 2.44 34.08 4.27
CA TRP A 340 1.94 32.74 4.55
C TRP A 340 0.44 32.62 4.25
N GLU A 341 -0.37 33.58 4.71
CA GLU A 341 -1.83 33.60 4.46
C GLU A 341 -2.19 33.60 2.97
N ARG A 342 -1.36 34.25 2.13
CA ARG A 342 -1.64 34.39 0.70
C ARG A 342 -0.96 33.32 -0.15
N ASP A 343 0.28 32.97 0.16
CA ASP A 343 1.17 32.20 -0.70
C ASP A 343 1.51 30.81 -0.13
N GLY A 344 1.15 30.52 1.13
CA GLY A 344 1.56 29.31 1.85
C GLY A 344 0.99 28.03 1.26
N GLU A 345 -0.32 27.97 1.01
CA GLU A 345 -0.95 26.79 0.41
C GLU A 345 -0.49 26.57 -1.04
N ASP A 346 -0.32 27.63 -1.83
CA ASP A 346 0.23 27.54 -3.19
C ASP A 346 1.70 27.07 -3.20
N LEU A 347 2.45 27.37 -2.13
CA LEU A 347 3.81 26.86 -1.95
C LEU A 347 3.77 25.35 -1.68
N LEU A 348 2.93 24.90 -0.75
CA LEU A 348 2.83 23.50 -0.39
C LEU A 348 2.30 22.66 -1.56
N ARG A 349 1.24 23.09 -2.25
CA ARG A 349 0.72 22.41 -3.46
C ARG A 349 1.74 22.25 -4.57
N ARG A 350 2.68 23.19 -4.69
CA ARG A 350 3.75 23.10 -5.70
C ARG A 350 4.76 22.01 -5.39
N TYR A 351 5.11 21.85 -4.11
CA TYR A 351 6.18 20.94 -3.68
C TYR A 351 5.67 19.59 -3.18
N LYS A 352 4.36 19.46 -2.94
CA LYS A 352 3.74 18.27 -2.38
C LYS A 352 2.44 17.94 -3.11
N PRO A 353 2.43 17.85 -4.47
CA PRO A 353 1.20 17.71 -5.24
C PRO A 353 0.38 16.48 -4.85
N GLU A 354 1.04 15.34 -4.61
CA GLU A 354 0.41 14.05 -4.28
C GLU A 354 -0.50 14.13 -3.05
N HIS A 355 -0.10 14.89 -2.01
CA HIS A 355 -0.90 15.16 -0.80
C HIS A 355 -2.18 15.97 -1.06
N TYR A 356 -2.43 16.43 -2.29
CA TYR A 356 -3.66 17.14 -2.68
C TYR A 356 -4.42 16.46 -3.81
N GLU A 357 -3.85 15.41 -4.41
CA GLU A 357 -4.47 14.69 -5.53
C GLU A 357 -5.56 13.76 -5.02
N ASN A 358 -5.30 13.09 -3.89
CA ASN A 358 -6.22 12.15 -3.28
C ASN A 358 -6.78 12.66 -1.95
N PRO A 359 -8.04 12.36 -1.62
CA PRO A 359 -8.54 12.52 -0.26
C PRO A 359 -7.67 11.71 0.72
N PRO A 360 -7.40 12.23 1.93
CA PRO A 360 -6.69 11.46 2.94
C PRO A 360 -7.46 10.20 3.31
N LEU A 361 -6.73 9.15 3.64
CA LEU A 361 -7.25 7.88 4.18
C LEU A 361 -6.79 7.73 5.63
N PRO A 362 -7.58 7.07 6.49
CA PRO A 362 -7.14 6.83 7.86
C PRO A 362 -5.96 5.87 7.87
N LEU A 363 -4.98 6.11 8.74
CA LEU A 363 -3.82 5.23 8.92
C LEU A 363 -4.13 4.01 9.80
N MET A 364 -5.28 4.04 10.49
CA MET A 364 -5.75 2.90 11.29
C MET A 364 -6.59 1.96 10.43
N LEU A 365 -6.06 0.77 10.17
CA LEU A 365 -6.79 -0.30 9.48
C LEU A 365 -7.76 -1.00 10.44
N PRO A 366 -9.04 -1.16 10.07
CA PRO A 366 -9.96 -2.03 10.79
C PRO A 366 -9.47 -3.48 10.79
N GLN A 367 -9.70 -4.18 11.89
CA GLN A 367 -9.45 -5.62 11.94
C GLN A 367 -10.32 -6.35 10.92
N PRO A 368 -9.80 -7.43 10.31
CA PRO A 368 -10.61 -8.27 9.45
C PRO A 368 -11.86 -8.80 10.18
N GLY A 369 -13.02 -8.73 9.53
CA GLY A 369 -14.28 -9.28 10.02
C GLY A 369 -14.38 -10.81 9.91
N TYR A 370 -13.40 -11.44 9.27
CA TYR A 370 -13.19 -12.89 9.30
C TYR A 370 -12.11 -13.24 10.32
N ALA A 371 -12.22 -14.42 10.93
CA ALA A 371 -11.18 -14.91 11.80
C ALA A 371 -10.10 -15.61 10.95
N PRO A 372 -8.86 -15.09 10.85
CA PRO A 372 -7.75 -15.93 10.43
C PRO A 372 -7.64 -17.11 11.40
N PRO A 373 -7.23 -18.31 10.95
CA PRO A 373 -6.96 -19.41 11.85
C PRO A 373 -5.94 -18.93 12.88
N GLN A 374 -6.28 -19.07 14.16
CA GLN A 374 -5.35 -18.74 15.23
C GLN A 374 -4.15 -19.67 15.10
N ASP A 375 -2.99 -19.11 14.82
CA ASP A 375 -1.74 -19.86 14.83
C ASP A 375 -1.53 -20.40 16.24
N GLY A 376 -1.64 -21.73 16.38
CA GLY A 376 -1.74 -22.35 17.69
C GLY A 376 -1.88 -23.85 17.64
N ALA A 377 -0.73 -24.52 17.51
CA ALA A 377 -0.47 -25.94 17.75
C ALA A 377 -0.58 -26.90 16.54
N GLU A 378 0.57 -27.55 16.30
CA GLU A 378 0.81 -28.74 15.45
C GLU A 378 1.16 -28.45 13.98
N GLY A 379 2.47 -28.40 13.68
CA GLY A 379 2.94 -28.40 12.29
C GLY A 379 4.43 -28.31 12.01
N GLN A 380 5.31 -27.94 12.96
CA GLN A 380 6.77 -28.03 12.75
C GLN A 380 7.33 -29.40 13.18
N GLU A 381 7.01 -30.45 12.42
CA GLU A 381 7.84 -31.65 12.34
C GLU A 381 7.80 -32.18 10.90
N GLY A 382 8.80 -31.87 10.08
CA GLY A 382 8.80 -32.41 8.72
C GLY A 382 9.85 -31.94 7.71
N ALA A 383 11.05 -31.54 8.10
CA ALA A 383 12.16 -31.43 7.13
C ALA A 383 13.49 -31.84 7.77
N GLY A 384 13.57 -33.11 8.15
CA GLY A 384 14.84 -33.76 8.43
C GLY A 384 15.73 -33.73 7.19
N ARG A 385 16.81 -32.96 7.25
CA ARG A 385 17.93 -33.01 6.31
C ARG A 385 18.45 -34.45 6.24
N GLY A 386 18.10 -35.15 5.16
CA GLY A 386 18.66 -36.45 4.81
C GLY A 386 20.06 -36.28 4.24
N GLU A 387 21.08 -36.33 5.11
CA GLU A 387 22.43 -36.72 4.71
C GLU A 387 22.41 -38.22 4.34
N GLY A 388 22.27 -38.50 3.05
CA GLY A 388 22.37 -39.84 2.48
C GLY A 388 23.77 -40.11 1.93
N GLY A 389 24.67 -40.62 2.77
CA GLY A 389 25.94 -41.18 2.34
C GLY A 389 25.76 -42.34 1.35
N HIS A 390 26.55 -42.32 0.28
CA HIS A 390 26.64 -43.38 -0.71
C HIS A 390 28.01 -44.05 -0.58
N GLU A 391 28.05 -45.23 0.04
CA GLU A 391 29.14 -46.19 -0.13
C GLU A 391 28.57 -47.58 -0.47
N ASP A 392 28.98 -48.02 -1.66
CA ASP A 392 29.32 -49.37 -2.11
C ASP A 392 28.36 -50.56 -1.94
N GLY A 393 28.10 -51.21 -3.09
CA GLY A 393 27.51 -52.54 -3.10
C GLY A 393 27.19 -53.14 -4.48
N SER A 394 28.16 -53.12 -5.40
CA SER A 394 28.41 -54.07 -6.51
C SER A 394 27.37 -55.18 -6.77
N ALA A 395 26.86 -55.25 -8.02
CA ALA A 395 26.92 -56.47 -8.83
C ALA A 395 26.43 -56.26 -10.28
N GLY A 396 27.34 -56.45 -11.24
CA GLY A 396 27.08 -57.39 -12.34
C GLY A 396 26.57 -56.85 -13.69
N GLY A 397 27.51 -56.68 -14.62
CA GLY A 397 27.45 -57.49 -15.86
C GLY A 397 27.25 -56.77 -17.19
N THR A 398 28.35 -56.72 -17.97
CA THR A 398 28.45 -56.89 -19.46
C THR A 398 27.78 -55.83 -20.36
N ALA A 399 28.33 -55.33 -21.47
CA ALA A 399 29.47 -55.70 -22.33
C ALA A 399 29.82 -54.50 -23.26
N GLU A 400 31.06 -54.54 -23.78
CA GLU A 400 31.53 -53.99 -25.09
C GLU A 400 31.45 -52.48 -25.34
N ASP A 401 32.26 -51.85 -26.20
CA ASP A 401 33.63 -51.97 -26.73
C ASP A 401 33.83 -50.64 -27.53
N VAL A 402 35.08 -50.34 -27.91
CA VAL A 402 35.48 -49.44 -29.00
C VAL A 402 35.72 -47.96 -28.65
N GLY A 403 37.02 -47.64 -28.55
CA GLY A 403 37.61 -46.75 -29.56
C GLY A 403 38.20 -45.43 -29.08
N ALA A 404 39.44 -45.47 -28.57
CA ALA A 404 40.31 -44.29 -28.46
C ALA A 404 41.29 -44.19 -29.64
N ARG A 405 41.30 -43.01 -30.26
CA ARG A 405 42.40 -42.39 -31.02
C ARG A 405 42.29 -40.89 -30.71
N GLY A 406 43.29 -40.17 -30.23
CA GLY A 406 44.67 -40.47 -29.86
C GLY A 406 45.26 -39.25 -29.16
#